data_AF-A0A401Q5U8-F1
#
_entry.id   AF-A0A401Q5U8-F1
#
_cell.length_a   1.000
_cell.length_b   1.000
_cell.length_c   1.000
_cell.angle_alpha   90.00
_cell.angle_beta   90.00
_cell.angle_gamma   90.00
#
_symmetry.space_group_name_H-M   'P 1'
#
loop_
_entity.id
_entity.type
_entity.pdbx_description
1 polymer ?
#
loop_
_entity_poly.entity_id
_entity_poly.type
_entity_poly.pdbx_seq_one_letter_code
_entity_poly.pdbx_strand_id
1 'polypeptide(L)'
;WQSKSGLCSVSCGGGVRRRFLYCTKVLGEREELAPEKECLHLPRPKDQESCNHHPCPPRWQVSDPGRCSVVCGTGLAERRVTCVQFRNGTDVDVTRTHCSGLEEPLSLVPCVVSSCPFVWNPQHWSKCSVSCGLGTRSRRLQCINLELTEIVLDAFCDHLTKLAKAEACDAGSCPTQRPNQTAA
;
A
#
# COMPACT_ATOMS: atom_id res chain seq x y z
N TRP A 1 45.27 -15.94 -28.45
CA TRP A 1 44.53 -15.39 -27.30
C TRP A 1 43.70 -16.48 -26.68
N GLN A 2 43.93 -16.75 -25.39
CA GLN A 2 43.05 -17.58 -24.55
C GLN A 2 42.25 -16.68 -23.62
N SER A 3 41.19 -17.23 -23.03
CA SER A 3 40.35 -16.47 -22.09
C SER A 3 39.81 -17.32 -20.97
N LYS A 4 39.79 -16.75 -19.76
CA LYS A 4 39.05 -17.28 -18.63
C LYS A 4 37.90 -16.34 -18.29
N SER A 5 36.68 -16.85 -18.23
CA SER A 5 35.51 -16.03 -17.91
C SER A 5 35.31 -15.91 -16.39
N GLY A 6 34.99 -14.71 -15.93
CA GLY A 6 34.54 -14.46 -14.56
C GLY A 6 33.09 -14.88 -14.32
N LEU A 7 32.57 -14.54 -13.15
CA LEU A 7 31.16 -14.74 -12.82
C LEU A 7 30.26 -13.83 -13.67
N CYS A 8 29.04 -14.31 -13.94
CA CYS A 8 28.02 -13.53 -14.61
C CYS A 8 27.45 -12.46 -13.67
N SER A 9 27.12 -11.29 -14.21
CA SER A 9 26.51 -10.18 -13.45
C SER A 9 25.17 -10.53 -12.80
N VAL A 10 24.45 -11.48 -13.38
CA VAL A 10 23.16 -11.99 -12.90
C VAL A 10 23.14 -13.51 -13.03
N SER A 11 22.34 -14.18 -12.22
CA SER A 11 22.16 -15.64 -12.30
C SER A 11 21.22 -16.06 -13.42
N CYS A 12 20.33 -15.19 -13.89
CA CYS A 12 19.29 -15.44 -14.89
C CYS A 12 18.92 -14.15 -15.63
N GLY A 13 18.11 -14.24 -16.69
CA GLY A 13 17.52 -13.08 -17.38
C GLY A 13 18.43 -12.38 -18.39
N GLY A 14 19.65 -12.88 -18.59
CA GLY A 14 20.64 -12.28 -19.49
C GLY A 14 21.53 -11.27 -18.76
N GLY A 15 22.79 -11.65 -18.57
CA GLY A 15 23.83 -10.84 -17.95
C GLY A 15 25.04 -10.68 -18.85
N VAL A 16 26.06 -10.06 -18.27
CA VAL A 16 27.37 -9.92 -18.87
C VAL A 16 28.43 -10.42 -17.89
N ARG A 17 29.43 -11.13 -18.40
CA ARG A 17 30.63 -11.51 -17.64
C ARG A 17 31.88 -11.00 -18.32
N ARG A 18 32.87 -10.65 -17.49
CA ARG A 18 34.19 -10.25 -17.97
C ARG A 18 35.00 -11.47 -18.39
N ARG A 19 35.72 -11.36 -19.50
CA ARG A 19 36.72 -12.32 -19.96
C ARG A 19 38.10 -11.78 -19.64
N PHE A 20 38.89 -12.56 -18.91
CA PHE A 20 40.29 -12.28 -18.68
C PHE A 20 41.08 -12.90 -19.82
N LEU A 21 41.56 -12.06 -20.74
CA LEU A 21 42.32 -12.49 -21.90
C LEU A 21 43.80 -12.61 -21.56
N TYR A 22 44.44 -13.66 -22.05
CA TYR A 22 45.88 -13.87 -21.91
C TYR A 22 46.45 -14.54 -23.16
N CYS A 23 47.73 -14.29 -23.45
CA CYS A 23 48.38 -14.87 -24.62
C CYS A 23 49.03 -16.21 -24.24
N THR A 24 48.90 -17.20 -25.10
CA THR A 24 49.55 -18.50 -24.96
C THR A 24 50.23 -18.88 -26.27
N LYS A 25 51.28 -19.70 -26.18
CA LYS A 25 51.96 -20.32 -27.32
C LYS A 25 51.95 -21.84 -27.15
N VAL A 26 51.85 -22.55 -28.27
CA VAL A 26 51.92 -24.02 -28.27
C VAL A 26 53.36 -24.43 -28.57
N LEU A 27 53.96 -25.19 -27.65
CA LEU A 27 55.30 -25.77 -27.81
C LEU A 27 55.18 -27.29 -27.74
N GLY A 28 55.26 -27.94 -28.91
CA GLY A 28 54.94 -29.37 -29.01
C GLY A 28 53.46 -29.62 -28.71
N GLU A 29 53.18 -30.43 -27.67
CA GLU A 29 51.82 -30.71 -27.20
C GLU A 29 51.38 -29.84 -26.01
N ARG A 30 52.24 -28.93 -25.51
CA ARG A 30 51.96 -28.11 -24.32
C ARG A 30 51.59 -26.69 -24.69
N GLU A 31 50.64 -26.14 -23.95
CA GLU A 31 50.24 -24.73 -24.03
C GLU A 31 50.87 -23.95 -22.87
N GLU A 32 51.67 -22.94 -23.19
CA GLU A 32 52.40 -22.13 -22.21
C GLU A 32 52.01 -20.64 -22.30
N LEU A 33 52.05 -19.93 -21.17
CA LEU A 33 51.78 -18.50 -21.12
C LEU A 33 52.84 -17.73 -21.90
N ALA A 34 52.41 -16.89 -22.83
CA ALA A 34 53.26 -16.05 -23.66
C ALA A 34 53.07 -14.56 -23.34
N PRO A 35 54.09 -13.71 -23.58
CA PRO A 35 53.95 -12.27 -23.56
C PRO A 35 52.83 -11.77 -24.48
N GLU A 36 52.05 -10.77 -24.05
CA GLU A 36 50.90 -10.25 -24.80
C GLU A 36 51.26 -9.80 -26.23
N LYS A 37 52.46 -9.25 -26.41
CA LYS A 37 53.01 -8.82 -27.71
C LYS A 37 52.98 -9.91 -28.78
N GLU A 38 53.11 -11.19 -28.39
CA GLU A 38 53.09 -12.31 -29.33
C GLU A 38 51.69 -12.54 -29.91
N CYS A 39 50.62 -12.11 -29.25
CA CYS A 39 49.25 -12.22 -29.75
C CYS A 39 48.71 -10.93 -30.41
N LEU A 40 49.46 -9.82 -30.43
CA LEU A 40 48.97 -8.52 -30.95
C LEU A 40 48.61 -8.55 -32.44
N HIS A 41 49.21 -9.44 -33.21
CA HIS A 41 48.91 -9.63 -34.62
C HIS A 41 47.60 -10.41 -34.86
N LEU A 42 47.03 -11.02 -33.81
CA LEU A 42 45.78 -11.75 -33.86
C LEU A 42 44.62 -10.85 -33.41
N PRO A 43 43.40 -11.02 -33.96
CA PRO A 43 42.22 -10.31 -33.49
C PRO A 43 42.02 -10.53 -31.99
N ARG A 44 42.03 -9.44 -31.21
CA ARG A 44 41.77 -9.50 -29.76
C ARG A 44 40.28 -9.80 -29.53
N PRO A 45 39.94 -10.90 -28.82
CA PRO A 45 38.56 -11.17 -28.46
C PRO A 45 37.92 -10.04 -27.64
N LYS A 46 36.60 -10.01 -27.55
CA LYS A 46 35.91 -9.06 -26.66
C LYS A 46 36.21 -9.40 -25.20
N ASP A 47 36.49 -8.38 -24.39
CA ASP A 47 36.72 -8.52 -22.95
C ASP A 47 35.44 -8.82 -22.15
N GLN A 48 34.28 -8.87 -22.81
CA GLN A 48 32.99 -9.17 -22.21
C GLN A 48 32.18 -10.10 -23.12
N GLU A 49 31.37 -10.95 -22.49
CA GLU A 49 30.42 -11.82 -23.18
C GLU A 49 29.11 -11.93 -22.41
N SER A 50 28.03 -12.21 -23.14
CA SER A 50 26.71 -12.41 -22.54
C SER A 50 26.59 -13.79 -21.90
N CYS A 51 25.82 -13.89 -20.82
CA CYS A 51 25.66 -15.11 -20.04
C CYS A 51 24.27 -15.20 -19.42
N ASN A 52 23.90 -16.41 -18.95
CA ASN A 52 22.67 -16.66 -18.17
C ASN A 52 21.37 -16.18 -18.85
N HIS A 53 21.18 -16.56 -20.11
CA HIS A 53 20.02 -16.22 -20.95
C HIS A 53 18.72 -16.96 -20.59
N HIS A 54 18.74 -17.85 -19.59
CA HIS A 54 17.54 -18.55 -19.16
C HIS A 54 16.61 -17.62 -18.36
N PRO A 55 15.28 -17.81 -18.39
CA PRO A 55 14.35 -17.01 -17.61
C PRO A 55 14.65 -17.06 -16.12
N CYS A 56 14.34 -15.98 -15.41
CA CYS A 56 14.45 -15.98 -13.95
C CYS A 56 13.35 -16.83 -13.30
N PRO A 57 13.54 -17.27 -12.05
CA PRO A 57 12.47 -17.86 -11.27
C PRO A 57 11.25 -16.92 -11.20
N PRO A 58 10.02 -17.45 -11.21
CA PRO A 58 8.81 -16.66 -11.06
C PRO A 58 8.75 -16.00 -9.68
N ARG A 59 8.12 -14.83 -9.59
CA ARG A 59 7.97 -14.07 -8.34
C ARG A 59 6.66 -13.30 -8.33
N TRP A 60 6.18 -12.98 -7.13
CA TRP A 60 5.09 -12.04 -6.96
C TRP A 60 5.53 -10.62 -7.33
N GLN A 61 4.71 -9.94 -8.11
CA GLN A 61 4.80 -8.51 -8.38
C GLN A 61 3.57 -7.85 -7.80
N VAL A 62 3.80 -6.73 -7.11
CA VAL A 62 2.77 -5.97 -6.43
C VAL A 62 2.71 -4.59 -7.02
N SER A 63 1.52 -4.14 -7.40
CA SER A 63 1.31 -2.75 -7.81
C SER A 63 1.31 -1.81 -6.62
N ASP A 64 1.37 -0.51 -6.92
CA ASP A 64 0.98 0.50 -5.95
C ASP A 64 -0.47 0.27 -5.48
N PRO A 65 -0.79 0.62 -4.22
CA PRO A 65 -2.16 0.60 -3.74
C PRO A 65 -3.06 1.54 -4.55
N GLY A 66 -4.29 1.11 -4.78
CA GLY A 66 -5.35 1.92 -5.34
C GLY A 66 -5.85 2.99 -4.37
N ARG A 67 -7.01 3.57 -4.69
CA ARG A 67 -7.63 4.57 -3.81
C ARG A 67 -8.05 3.93 -2.49
N CYS A 68 -7.92 4.70 -1.41
CA CYS A 68 -8.37 4.29 -0.10
C CYS A 68 -9.90 4.15 -0.09
N SER A 69 -10.43 3.16 0.63
CA SER A 69 -11.87 2.92 0.78
C SER A 69 -12.60 4.05 1.53
N VAL A 70 -11.85 4.89 2.22
CA VAL A 70 -12.35 6.05 2.95
C VAL A 70 -11.89 7.33 2.28
N VAL A 71 -12.72 8.37 2.39
CA VAL A 71 -12.39 9.70 1.86
C VAL A 71 -11.34 10.38 2.73
N CYS A 72 -11.35 10.11 4.03
CA CYS A 72 -10.34 10.57 4.96
C CYS A 72 -10.20 9.57 6.14
N GLY A 73 -9.09 9.61 6.88
CA GLY A 73 -8.84 8.73 8.02
C GLY A 73 -8.28 7.37 7.62
N THR A 74 -8.52 6.34 8.43
CA THR A 74 -8.02 4.98 8.22
C THR A 74 -8.98 4.13 7.39
N GLY A 75 -8.49 3.49 6.35
CA GLY A 75 -9.27 2.56 5.53
C GLY A 75 -8.42 1.44 4.94
N LEU A 76 -8.94 0.82 3.89
CA LEU A 76 -8.28 -0.25 3.15
C LEU A 76 -8.13 0.16 1.68
N ALA A 77 -7.02 -0.21 1.07
CA ALA A 77 -6.75 -0.01 -0.35
C ALA A 77 -6.46 -1.36 -1.00
N GLU A 78 -7.07 -1.58 -2.16
CA GLU A 78 -6.79 -2.75 -3.00
C GLU A 78 -5.52 -2.51 -3.81
N ARG A 79 -4.69 -3.55 -3.96
CA ARG A 79 -3.54 -3.56 -4.85
C ARG A 79 -3.50 -4.85 -5.65
N ARG A 80 -2.95 -4.79 -6.85
CA ARG A 80 -2.84 -5.94 -7.73
C ARG A 80 -1.64 -6.79 -7.31
N VAL A 81 -1.85 -8.09 -7.23
CA VAL A 81 -0.81 -9.09 -6.97
C VAL A 81 -0.80 -10.09 -8.13
N THR A 82 0.20 -9.99 -9.00
CA THR A 82 0.39 -10.89 -10.14
C THR A 82 1.65 -11.73 -9.98
N CYS A 83 1.65 -12.93 -10.54
CA CYS A 83 2.85 -13.74 -10.65
C CYS A 83 3.52 -13.40 -11.97
N VAL A 84 4.79 -12.99 -11.92
CA VAL A 84 5.56 -12.61 -13.12
C VAL A 84 6.83 -13.43 -13.23
N GLN A 85 7.31 -13.56 -14.46
CA GLN A 85 8.59 -14.17 -14.75
C GLN A 85 9.40 -13.26 -15.68
N PHE A 86 10.64 -12.96 -15.29
CA PHE A 86 11.53 -12.16 -16.12
C PHE A 86 12.11 -13.02 -17.25
N ARG A 87 11.79 -12.67 -18.50
CA ARG A 87 12.26 -13.35 -19.71
C ARG A 87 12.49 -12.33 -20.82
N ASN A 88 13.61 -12.47 -21.53
CA ASN A 88 13.96 -11.62 -22.67
C ASN A 88 13.98 -10.10 -22.34
N GLY A 89 14.42 -9.72 -21.14
CA GLY A 89 14.57 -8.31 -20.75
C GLY A 89 13.33 -7.67 -20.13
N THR A 90 12.22 -8.40 -19.98
CA THR A 90 10.96 -7.89 -19.43
C THR A 90 10.30 -8.86 -18.47
N ASP A 91 9.58 -8.35 -17.49
CA ASP A 91 8.64 -9.14 -16.70
C ASP A 91 7.42 -9.49 -17.57
N VAL A 92 7.00 -10.74 -17.54
CA VAL A 92 5.80 -11.24 -18.22
C VAL A 92 4.88 -11.88 -17.18
N ASP A 93 3.59 -11.54 -17.22
CA ASP A 93 2.58 -12.19 -16.38
C ASP A 93 2.47 -13.69 -16.71
N VAL A 94 2.57 -14.52 -15.69
CA VAL A 94 2.43 -15.98 -15.77
C VAL A 94 1.31 -16.46 -14.84
N THR A 95 0.92 -17.72 -14.95
CA THR A 95 -0.13 -18.26 -14.07
C THR A 95 0.32 -18.22 -12.61
N ARG A 96 -0.63 -17.93 -11.72
CA ARG A 96 -0.39 -17.81 -10.27
C ARG A 96 0.21 -19.07 -9.63
N THR A 97 -0.03 -20.23 -10.23
CA THR A 97 0.54 -21.51 -9.79
C THR A 97 2.07 -21.56 -9.89
N HIS A 98 2.71 -20.74 -10.73
CA HIS A 98 4.16 -20.64 -10.78
C HIS A 98 4.76 -20.01 -9.53
N CYS A 99 3.99 -19.22 -8.78
CA CYS A 99 4.41 -18.58 -7.53
C CYS A 99 3.84 -19.28 -6.29
N SER A 100 3.18 -20.43 -6.40
CA SER A 100 2.48 -21.09 -5.28
C SER A 100 3.39 -21.58 -4.15
N GLY A 101 4.68 -21.78 -4.43
CA GLY A 101 5.69 -22.09 -3.41
C GLY A 101 6.26 -20.86 -2.69
N LEU A 102 5.80 -19.66 -3.04
CA LEU A 102 6.21 -18.40 -2.43
C LEU A 102 5.03 -17.82 -1.63
N GLU A 103 5.33 -17.11 -0.55
CA GLU A 103 4.31 -16.43 0.24
C GLU A 103 3.63 -15.33 -0.59
N GLU A 104 2.31 -15.44 -0.75
CA GLU A 104 1.54 -14.49 -1.54
C GLU A 104 1.30 -13.19 -0.75
N PRO A 105 1.68 -12.01 -1.30
CA PRO A 105 1.38 -10.74 -0.68
C PRO A 105 -0.13 -10.48 -0.57
N LEU A 106 -0.55 -9.80 0.50
CA LEU A 106 -1.95 -9.38 0.66
C LEU A 106 -2.39 -8.43 -0.47
N SER A 107 -3.56 -8.67 -1.05
CA SER A 107 -4.18 -7.80 -2.05
C SER A 107 -4.94 -6.62 -1.43
N LEU A 108 -5.27 -6.68 -0.15
CA LEU A 108 -5.82 -5.57 0.64
C LEU A 108 -4.80 -5.10 1.66
N VAL A 109 -4.52 -3.80 1.68
CA VAL A 109 -3.56 -3.17 2.62
C VAL A 109 -4.17 -1.97 3.32
N PRO A 110 -3.75 -1.64 4.56
CA PRO A 110 -4.21 -0.44 5.23
C PRO A 110 -3.75 0.83 4.51
N CYS A 111 -4.60 1.85 4.52
CA CYS A 111 -4.30 3.19 4.01
C CYS A 111 -4.77 4.26 5.00
N VAL A 112 -4.06 5.39 5.00
CA VAL A 112 -4.38 6.56 5.83
C VAL A 112 -4.44 7.79 4.95
N VAL A 113 -5.58 8.48 4.96
CA VAL A 113 -5.75 9.77 4.32
C VAL A 113 -5.73 10.84 5.39
N SER A 114 -4.67 11.63 5.44
CA SER A 114 -4.37 12.56 6.54
C SER A 114 -5.23 13.82 6.57
N SER A 115 -5.80 14.24 5.44
CA SER A 115 -6.66 15.42 5.37
C SER A 115 -8.12 15.03 5.58
N CYS A 116 -8.65 15.34 6.76
CA CYS A 116 -10.05 15.12 7.13
C CYS A 116 -10.77 16.45 7.40
N PRO A 117 -11.34 17.10 6.36
CA PRO A 117 -12.11 18.33 6.54
C PRO A 117 -13.56 18.07 7.00
N PHE A 118 -13.87 16.93 7.62
CA PHE A 118 -15.23 16.57 8.02
C PHE A 118 -15.39 16.55 9.54
N VAL A 119 -16.50 17.08 10.05
CA VAL A 119 -16.80 17.06 11.49
C VAL A 119 -18.29 16.85 11.75
N TRP A 120 -18.58 16.27 12.92
CA TRP A 120 -19.93 16.26 13.47
C TRP A 120 -20.30 17.67 13.97
N ASN A 121 -21.25 18.31 13.30
CA ASN A 121 -21.84 19.57 13.71
C ASN A 121 -23.10 19.32 14.57
N PRO A 122 -23.06 19.60 15.89
CA PRO A 122 -24.22 19.46 16.74
C PRO A 122 -25.24 20.58 16.49
N GLN A 123 -26.47 20.19 16.21
CA GLN A 123 -27.59 21.13 16.14
C GLN A 123 -28.00 21.59 17.54
N HIS A 124 -28.88 22.59 17.58
CA HIS A 124 -29.49 23.05 18.82
C HIS A 124 -30.23 21.91 19.54
N TRP A 125 -30.18 21.95 20.88
CA TRP A 125 -30.94 21.03 21.72
C TRP A 125 -32.44 21.28 21.57
N SER A 126 -33.23 20.20 21.61
CA SER A 126 -34.67 20.29 21.75
C SER A 126 -35.05 20.92 23.09
N LYS A 127 -36.31 21.32 23.23
CA LYS A 127 -36.89 21.59 24.55
C LYS A 127 -36.79 20.34 25.43
N CYS A 128 -36.81 20.55 26.74
CA CYS A 128 -36.84 19.46 27.71
C CYS A 128 -38.10 18.62 27.51
N SER A 129 -38.00 17.31 27.68
CA SER A 129 -39.12 16.36 27.52
C SER A 129 -40.27 16.62 28.51
N VAL A 130 -39.98 17.34 29.59
CA VAL A 130 -40.92 17.71 30.64
C VAL A 130 -41.01 19.24 30.75
N SER A 131 -42.15 19.73 31.22
CA SER A 131 -42.37 21.15 31.54
C SER A 131 -41.91 21.53 32.95
N CYS A 132 -41.64 20.53 33.80
CA CYS A 132 -41.08 20.67 35.14
C CYS A 132 -40.38 19.36 35.56
N GLY A 133 -39.44 19.44 36.48
CA GLY A 133 -38.66 18.33 37.00
C GLY A 133 -37.52 17.91 36.06
N LEU A 134 -36.96 16.73 36.33
CA LEU A 134 -35.89 16.15 35.51
C LEU A 134 -36.47 15.50 34.25
N GLY A 135 -35.87 15.81 33.11
CA GLY A 135 -36.20 15.19 31.82
C GLY A 135 -34.97 15.02 30.95
N THR A 136 -35.21 14.80 29.65
CA THR A 136 -34.17 14.67 28.64
C THR A 136 -34.40 15.64 27.49
N ARG A 137 -33.31 16.12 26.88
CA ARG A 137 -33.33 16.87 25.63
C ARG A 137 -32.45 16.18 24.60
N SER A 138 -32.82 16.30 23.34
CA SER A 138 -32.17 15.61 22.23
C SER A 138 -31.72 16.62 21.18
N ARG A 139 -30.61 16.34 20.50
CA ARG A 139 -30.14 17.12 19.35
C ARG A 139 -29.82 16.20 18.18
N ARG A 140 -29.88 16.77 16.98
CA ARG A 140 -29.39 16.10 15.78
C ARG A 140 -27.91 16.42 15.59
N LEU A 141 -27.17 15.49 14.99
CA LEU A 141 -25.84 15.77 14.47
C LEU A 141 -25.95 15.78 12.95
N GLN A 142 -25.23 16.69 12.32
CA GLN A 142 -25.07 16.73 10.87
C GLN A 142 -23.58 16.62 10.56
N CYS A 143 -23.19 15.76 9.63
CA CYS A 143 -21.83 15.77 9.13
C CYS A 143 -21.65 16.97 8.20
N ILE A 144 -20.63 17.79 8.43
CA ILE A 144 -20.33 18.94 7.57
C ILE A 144 -18.89 18.89 7.07
N ASN A 145 -18.67 19.46 5.88
CA ASN A 145 -17.33 19.82 5.42
C ASN A 145 -16.96 21.20 6.00
N LEU A 146 -15.85 21.29 6.74
CA LEU A 146 -15.37 22.52 7.37
C LEU A 146 -14.90 23.58 6.37
N GLU A 147 -14.39 23.18 5.22
CA GLU A 147 -13.87 24.11 4.22
C GLU A 147 -15.00 24.78 3.44
N LEU A 148 -16.06 24.03 3.13
CA LEU A 148 -17.20 24.50 2.34
C LEU A 148 -18.41 24.92 3.19
N THR A 149 -18.42 24.58 4.48
CA THR A 149 -19.57 24.74 5.39
C THR A 149 -20.86 24.05 4.91
N GLU A 150 -20.71 22.97 4.13
CA GLU A 150 -21.82 22.20 3.55
C GLU A 150 -22.14 20.95 4.36
N ILE A 151 -23.43 20.61 4.44
CA ILE A 151 -23.90 19.34 5.02
C ILE A 151 -23.63 18.22 4.01
N VAL A 152 -22.91 17.20 4.46
CA VAL A 152 -22.56 16.01 3.66
C VAL A 152 -23.18 14.75 4.27
N LEU A 153 -22.99 13.61 3.61
CA LEU A 153 -23.48 12.33 4.13
C LEU A 153 -22.81 11.97 5.46
N ASP A 154 -23.58 11.39 6.38
CA ASP A 154 -23.09 10.95 7.70
C ASP A 154 -21.91 9.96 7.61
N ALA A 155 -21.82 9.18 6.51
CA ALA A 155 -20.73 8.25 6.23
C ALA A 155 -19.33 8.90 6.25
N PHE A 156 -19.23 10.19 5.91
CA PHE A 156 -17.97 10.93 5.98
C PHE A 156 -17.51 11.22 7.40
N CYS A 157 -18.40 11.16 8.39
CA CYS A 157 -18.08 11.37 9.80
C CYS A 157 -18.21 10.10 10.67
N ASP A 158 -18.62 8.96 10.10
CA ASP A 158 -18.87 7.73 10.86
C ASP A 158 -17.63 7.15 11.56
N HIS A 159 -16.44 7.43 11.02
CA HIS A 159 -15.16 7.06 11.61
C HIS A 159 -14.73 8.00 12.76
N LEU A 160 -15.40 9.15 12.91
CA LEU A 160 -15.15 10.12 13.97
C LEU A 160 -15.94 9.76 15.23
N THR A 161 -15.44 10.16 16.38
CA THR A 161 -16.13 9.96 17.66
C THR A 161 -17.53 10.60 17.63
N LYS A 162 -18.57 9.80 17.90
CA LYS A 162 -19.95 10.30 17.97
C LYS A 162 -20.14 11.18 19.20
N LEU A 163 -20.61 12.40 18.98
CA LEU A 163 -21.02 13.32 20.04
C LEU A 163 -22.34 12.84 20.68
N ALA A 164 -22.60 13.25 21.94
CA ALA A 164 -23.85 12.94 22.62
C ALA A 164 -25.05 13.54 21.87
N LYS A 165 -26.07 12.71 21.62
CA LYS A 165 -27.33 13.09 20.96
C LYS A 165 -28.47 13.37 21.94
N ALA A 166 -28.32 12.97 23.20
CA ALA A 166 -29.28 13.17 24.27
C ALA A 166 -28.54 13.54 25.56
N GLU A 167 -29.14 14.40 26.38
CA GLU A 167 -28.64 14.71 27.71
C GLU A 167 -29.79 15.04 28.68
N ALA A 168 -29.50 15.00 29.98
CA ALA A 168 -30.46 15.37 31.01
C ALA A 168 -30.72 16.89 31.01
N CYS A 169 -31.95 17.27 31.36
CA CYS A 169 -32.35 18.66 31.58
C CYS A 169 -33.21 18.78 32.83
N ASP A 170 -33.12 19.93 33.49
CA ASP A 170 -33.99 20.31 34.60
C ASP A 170 -34.93 21.43 34.10
N ALA A 171 -36.23 21.15 34.09
CA ALA A 171 -37.26 22.09 33.68
C ALA A 171 -37.83 22.91 34.85
N GLY A 172 -37.16 22.90 36.01
CA GLY A 172 -37.57 23.63 37.21
C GLY A 172 -38.57 22.87 38.06
N SER A 173 -38.95 23.40 39.22
CA SER A 173 -39.81 22.67 40.16
C SER A 173 -41.23 22.43 39.63
N CYS A 174 -41.75 21.21 39.84
CA CYS A 174 -43.13 20.92 39.49
C CYS A 174 -44.11 21.59 40.45
N PRO A 175 -45.24 22.11 39.95
CA PRO A 175 -46.27 22.67 40.81
C PRO A 175 -46.76 21.57 41.76
N THR A 176 -46.69 21.83 43.05
CA THR A 176 -47.32 20.99 44.07
C THR A 176 -48.81 20.98 43.78
N GLN A 177 -49.38 19.83 43.43
CA GLN A 177 -50.83 19.72 43.40
C GLN A 177 -51.34 20.05 44.81
N ARG A 178 -52.11 21.13 44.94
CA ARG A 178 -52.86 21.37 46.18
C ARG A 178 -53.83 20.20 46.31
N PRO A 179 -53.86 19.46 47.42
CA PRO A 179 -54.99 18.60 47.70
C PRO A 179 -56.24 19.48 47.65
N ASN A 180 -57.25 19.09 46.86
CA ASN A 180 -58.55 19.73 46.86
C ASN A 180 -59.05 19.80 48.31
N GLN A 181 -58.99 21.00 48.91
CA GLN A 181 -59.68 21.30 50.15
C GLN A 181 -61.13 21.65 49.81
N THR A 182 -62.02 20.75 50.23
CA THR A 182 -63.40 20.96 50.71
C THR A 182 -64.48 21.51 49.77
N ALA A 183 -65.57 20.74 49.65
CA ALA A 183 -66.93 21.17 49.99
C ALA A 183 -67.59 19.93 50.64
N ALA A 184 -67.77 19.89 51.97
CA ALA A 184 -68.93 20.44 52.70
C ALA A 184 -70.23 19.74 52.31
#